data_AF-A0A9D4RY35-F1
#
_entry.id   AF-A0A9D4RY35-F1
#
_cell.length_a   1.000
_cell.length_b   1.000
_cell.length_c   1.000
_cell.angle_alpha   90.00
_cell.angle_beta   90.00
_cell.angle_gamma   90.00
#
_symmetry.space_group_name_H-M   'P 1'
#
loop_
_entity.id
_entity.type
_entity.pdbx_description
1 polymer ?
#
loop_
_entity_poly.entity_id
_entity_poly.type
_entity_poly.pdbx_seq_one_letter_code
_entity_poly.pdbx_strand_id
1 'polypeptide(L)'
;MCAGAVSHLSVLGGRNRADVCRRILKHCMSNEVANQYSWHGRKKKAVFGKLPLADAVQKAVMRSLKCTAEEVEHECREWFRTASDRDGGRKKRTAKKSDEPSQ
;
A
#
# COMPACT_ATOMS: atom_id res chain seq x y z
N MET A 1 2.79 5.52 17.79
CA MET A 1 2.10 4.22 17.93
C MET A 1 2.84 3.36 18.95
N CYS A 2 2.13 2.55 19.74
CA CYS A 2 2.71 1.71 20.79
C CYS A 2 3.64 0.62 20.21
N ALA A 3 4.73 0.28 20.89
CA ALA A 3 5.70 -0.74 20.47
C ALA A 3 5.08 -2.13 20.20
N GLY A 4 3.91 -2.41 20.80
CA GLY A 4 3.15 -3.64 20.57
C GLY A 4 2.68 -3.80 19.11
N ALA A 5 2.22 -2.71 18.47
CA ALA A 5 1.75 -2.77 17.08
C ALA A 5 2.89 -3.11 16.11
N VAL A 6 4.06 -2.48 16.28
CA VAL A 6 5.24 -2.76 15.45
C VAL A 6 5.68 -4.22 15.60
N SER A 7 5.71 -4.72 16.85
CA SER A 7 6.11 -6.10 17.13
C SER A 7 5.13 -7.10 16.51
N HIS A 8 3.82 -6.87 16.64
CA HIS A 8 2.79 -7.71 16.03
C HIS A 8 2.86 -7.71 14.50
N LEU A 9 3.06 -6.55 13.87
CA LEU A 9 3.14 -6.47 12.41
C LEU A 9 4.42 -7.12 11.86
N SER A 10 5.53 -7.06 12.60
CA SER A 10 6.80 -7.66 12.17
C SER A 10 6.75 -9.19 12.03
N VAL A 11 5.88 -9.87 12.79
CA VAL A 11 5.79 -11.35 12.72
C VAL A 11 5.02 -11.86 11.49
N LEU A 12 4.34 -10.99 10.73
CA LEU A 12 3.62 -11.40 9.52
C LEU A 12 4.56 -11.95 8.42
N GLY A 13 5.84 -11.56 8.48
CA GLY A 13 6.90 -12.07 7.61
C GLY A 13 6.61 -11.90 6.11
N GLY A 14 7.39 -12.60 5.29
CA GLY A 14 7.28 -12.54 3.84
C GLY A 14 8.60 -12.92 3.18
N ARG A 15 8.55 -13.23 1.88
CA ARG A 15 9.73 -13.71 1.15
C ARG A 15 10.69 -12.60 0.74
N ASN A 16 10.19 -11.38 0.62
CA ASN A 16 10.95 -10.19 0.24
C ASN A 16 10.23 -8.93 0.74
N ARG A 17 10.90 -7.77 0.62
CA ARG A 17 10.37 -6.47 1.08
C ARG A 17 8.96 -6.16 0.58
N ALA A 18 8.68 -6.41 -0.70
CA ALA A 18 7.38 -6.15 -1.31
C ALA A 18 6.28 -7.05 -0.70
N ASP A 19 6.59 -8.33 -0.48
CA ASP A 19 5.68 -9.30 0.13
C ASP A 19 5.38 -8.94 1.59
N VAL A 20 6.41 -8.58 2.37
CA VAL A 20 6.25 -8.13 3.77
C VAL A 20 5.38 -6.87 3.83
N CYS A 21 5.70 -5.83 3.05
CA CYS A 21 4.90 -4.60 2.99
C CYS A 21 3.44 -4.90 2.63
N ARG A 22 3.23 -5.75 1.62
CA ARG A 22 1.90 -6.14 1.15
C ARG A 22 1.10 -6.88 2.22
N ARG A 23 1.73 -7.80 2.95
CA ARG A 23 1.08 -8.58 4.03
C ARG A 23 0.67 -7.67 5.18
N ILE A 24 1.58 -6.81 5.63
CA ILE A 24 1.29 -5.82 6.67
C ILE A 24 0.14 -4.90 6.25
N LEU A 25 0.22 -4.29 5.05
CA LEU A 25 -0.82 -3.36 4.59
C LEU A 25 -2.19 -4.05 4.43
N LYS A 26 -2.23 -5.28 3.90
CA LYS A 26 -3.48 -6.07 3.82
C LYS A 26 -4.05 -6.44 5.18
N HIS A 27 -3.19 -6.64 6.19
CA HIS A 27 -3.63 -6.92 7.54
C HIS A 27 -4.24 -5.68 8.21
N CYS A 28 -3.70 -4.50 7.90
CA CYS A 28 -4.15 -3.24 8.51
C CYS A 28 -5.39 -2.62 7.85
N MET A 29 -5.63 -2.85 6.55
CA MET A 29 -6.71 -2.19 5.83
C MET A 29 -7.26 -3.00 4.66
N SER A 30 -8.54 -2.78 4.37
CA SER A 30 -9.21 -3.32 3.18
C SER A 30 -8.80 -2.57 1.90
N ASN A 31 -9.22 -3.10 0.75
CA ASN A 31 -8.91 -2.46 -0.54
C ASN A 31 -9.68 -1.14 -0.72
N GLU A 32 -10.91 -1.07 -0.20
CA GLU A 32 -11.77 0.12 -0.21
C GLU A 32 -11.10 1.26 0.54
N VAL A 33 -10.56 0.97 1.73
CA VAL A 33 -9.77 1.94 2.51
C VAL A 33 -8.50 2.31 1.74
N ALA A 34 -7.72 1.32 1.27
CA ALA A 34 -6.49 1.57 0.51
C ALA A 34 -6.70 2.49 -0.71
N ASN A 35 -7.86 2.41 -1.37
CA ASN A 35 -8.18 3.26 -2.51
C ASN A 35 -8.36 4.74 -2.16
N GLN A 36 -8.67 5.07 -0.91
CA GLN A 36 -8.82 6.45 -0.43
C GLN A 36 -7.47 7.11 -0.10
N TYR A 37 -6.40 6.32 0.00
CA TYR A 37 -5.07 6.80 0.39
C TYR A 37 -4.04 6.70 -0.74
N SER A 38 -3.02 7.55 -0.65
CA SER A 38 -1.73 7.34 -1.30
C SER A 38 -0.64 7.85 -0.39
N TRP A 39 0.61 7.45 -0.61
CA TRP A 39 1.70 7.86 0.28
C TRP A 39 1.80 9.38 0.46
N HIS A 40 1.71 10.12 -0.65
CA HIS A 40 1.85 11.60 -0.70
C HIS A 40 0.52 12.36 -0.88
N GLY A 41 -0.63 11.68 -0.91
CA GLY A 41 -1.94 12.33 -1.13
C GLY A 41 -2.21 12.81 -2.57
N ARG A 42 -1.70 12.11 -3.59
CA ARG A 42 -1.95 12.46 -5.01
C ARG A 42 -3.40 12.14 -5.41
N LYS A 43 -3.92 12.86 -6.42
CA LYS A 43 -5.27 12.65 -7.02
C LYS A 43 -6.42 12.74 -5.99
N LYS A 44 -6.37 13.75 -5.10
CA LYS A 44 -7.37 13.99 -4.05
C LYS A 44 -7.48 12.84 -3.02
N LYS A 45 -6.49 11.96 -2.92
CA LYS A 45 -6.41 10.92 -1.90
C LYS A 45 -5.80 11.47 -0.62
N ALA A 46 -6.13 10.89 0.52
CA ALA A 46 -5.52 11.22 1.80
C ALA A 46 -4.04 10.78 1.86
N VAL A 47 -3.23 11.48 2.67
CA VAL A 47 -1.78 11.28 2.80
C VAL A 47 -1.49 10.17 3.81
N PHE A 48 -1.17 8.97 3.33
CA PHE A 48 -0.84 7.84 4.21
C PHE A 48 0.47 8.05 4.96
N GLY A 49 1.51 8.61 4.32
CA GLY A 49 2.85 8.75 4.90
C GLY A 49 2.91 9.62 6.17
N LYS A 50 1.87 10.41 6.43
CA LYS A 50 1.74 11.24 7.65
C LYS A 50 1.00 10.53 8.79
N LEU A 51 0.41 9.36 8.54
CA LEU A 51 -0.30 8.62 9.56
C LEU A 51 0.69 7.89 10.49
N PRO A 52 0.38 7.76 11.78
CA PRO A 52 1.16 6.92 12.70
C PRO A 52 1.27 5.47 12.23
N LEU A 53 0.32 5.00 11.41
CA LEU A 53 0.35 3.68 10.81
C LEU A 53 1.49 3.54 9.81
N ALA A 54 1.82 4.58 9.04
CA ALA A 54 2.93 4.52 8.09
C ALA A 54 4.28 4.34 8.80
N ASP A 55 4.49 5.04 9.91
CA ASP A 55 5.65 4.86 10.78
C ASP A 55 5.73 3.43 11.34
N ALA A 56 4.58 2.88 11.79
CA ALA A 56 4.55 1.50 12.28
C ALA A 56 4.83 0.46 11.19
N VAL A 57 4.31 0.64 9.98
CA VAL A 57 4.61 -0.22 8.83
C VAL A 57 6.10 -0.16 8.51
N GLN A 58 6.70 1.03 8.41
CA GLN A 58 8.12 1.18 8.14
C GLN A 58 8.98 0.46 9.18
N LYS A 59 8.73 0.71 10.47
CA LYS A 59 9.45 0.07 11.57
C LYS A 59 9.28 -1.45 11.58
N ALA A 60 8.07 -1.95 11.30
CA ALA A 60 7.80 -3.38 11.27
C ALA A 60 8.54 -4.08 10.13
N VAL A 61 8.56 -3.48 8.93
CA VAL A 61 9.29 -4.02 7.77
C VAL A 61 10.79 -4.00 8.01
N MET A 62 11.35 -2.88 8.46
CA MET A 62 12.80 -2.75 8.74
C MET A 62 13.27 -3.64 9.90
N ARG A 63 12.37 -4.01 10.83
CA ARG A 63 12.66 -5.01 11.87
C ARG A 63 12.70 -6.43 11.32
N SER A 64 11.90 -6.71 10.29
CA SER A 64 11.75 -8.05 9.72
C SER A 64 12.82 -8.35 8.65
N LEU A 65 13.24 -7.32 7.92
CA LEU A 65 14.20 -7.42 6.81
C LEU A 65 15.16 -6.22 6.87
N LYS A 66 16.42 -6.44 6.49
CA LYS A 66 17.38 -5.34 6.30
C LYS A 66 17.02 -4.54 5.05
N CYS A 67 16.42 -3.37 5.24
CA CYS A 67 16.07 -2.43 4.18
C CYS A 67 16.01 -1.00 4.74
N THR A 68 16.02 0.00 3.87
CA THR A 68 15.89 1.41 4.26
C THR A 68 14.42 1.84 4.32
N ALA A 69 14.14 2.94 5.03
CA ALA A 69 12.82 3.55 5.05
C ALA A 69 12.32 3.93 3.64
N GLU A 70 13.23 4.38 2.76
CA GLU A 70 12.93 4.74 1.37
C GLU A 70 12.49 3.53 0.54
N GLU A 71 13.16 2.39 0.71
CA GLU A 71 12.75 1.14 0.05
C GLU A 71 11.35 0.71 0.51
N VAL A 72 11.05 0.81 1.81
CA VAL A 72 9.72 0.47 2.33
C VAL A 72 8.66 1.42 1.79
N GLU A 73 8.95 2.73 1.77
CA GLU A 73 8.07 3.74 1.17
C GLU A 73 7.79 3.42 -0.31
N HIS A 74 8.83 3.06 -1.08
CA HIS A 74 8.68 2.67 -2.48
C HIS A 74 7.70 1.50 -2.64
N GLU A 75 7.89 0.41 -1.88
CA GLU A 75 7.00 -0.76 -1.94
C GLU A 75 5.56 -0.41 -1.51
N CYS A 76 5.39 0.45 -0.50
CA CYS A 76 4.07 0.93 -0.08
C CYS A 76 3.38 1.75 -1.19
N ARG A 77 4.12 2.65 -1.86
CA ARG A 77 3.61 3.43 -3.00
C ARG A 77 3.12 2.53 -4.13
N GLU A 78 3.90 1.53 -4.48
CA GLU A 78 3.54 0.55 -5.51
C GLU A 78 2.32 -0.28 -5.13
N TRP A 79 2.21 -0.63 -3.84
CA TRP A 79 1.03 -1.31 -3.33
C TRP A 79 -0.24 -0.45 -3.43
N PHE A 80 -0.18 0.84 -3.07
CA PHE A 80 -1.31 1.77 -3.24
C PHE A 80 -1.64 2.04 -4.71
N ARG A 81 -0.64 2.09 -5.59
CA ARG A 81 -0.85 2.26 -7.05
C ARG A 81 -1.73 1.14 -7.60
N THR A 82 -1.43 -0.10 -7.19
CA THR A 82 -2.17 -1.29 -7.63
C THR A 82 -3.51 -1.49 -6.91
N ALA A 83 -3.83 -0.76 -5.84
CA ALA A 83 -5.12 -0.87 -5.14
C ALA A 83 -6.32 -0.60 -6.07
N SER A 84 -6.17 0.37 -6.98
CA SER A 84 -7.21 0.68 -7.97
C SER A 84 -7.42 -0.42 -9.01
N ASP A 85 -6.36 -1.18 -9.34
CA ASP A 85 -6.44 -2.29 -10.28
C ASP A 85 -7.03 -3.55 -9.62
N ARG A 86 -6.76 -3.76 -8.33
CA ARG A 86 -7.34 -4.85 -7.53
C ARG A 86 -8.85 -4.73 -7.37
N ASP A 87 -9.38 -3.51 -7.41
CA ASP A 87 -10.82 -3.20 -7.36
C ASP A 87 -11.55 -3.40 -8.70
N GLY A 88 -10.90 -4.07 -9.66
CA GLY A 88 -11.44 -4.23 -11.01
C GLY A 88 -11.34 -2.97 -11.88
N GLY A 89 -10.60 -1.93 -11.45
CA GLY A 89 -10.38 -0.71 -12.23
C GLY A 89 -9.73 -0.97 -13.59
N ARG A 90 -8.95 -2.05 -13.72
CA ARG A 90 -8.38 -2.49 -15.01
C ARG A 90 -9.48 -2.89 -16.00
N LYS A 91 -10.48 -3.67 -15.55
CA LYS A 91 -11.64 -4.10 -16.36
C LYS A 91 -12.50 -2.90 -16.78
N LYS A 92 -12.67 -1.92 -15.89
CA LYS A 92 -13.42 -0.68 -16.19
C LYS A 92 -12.71 0.20 -17.23
N ARG A 93 -11.38 0.29 -17.20
CA ARG A 93 -10.60 1.06 -18.19
C ARG A 93 -10.56 0.38 -19.56
N THR A 94 -10.51 -0.94 -19.62
CA THR A 94 -10.56 -1.67 -20.90
C THR A 94 -11.95 -1.58 -21.53
N ALA A 95 -13.02 -1.67 -20.74
CA ALA A 95 -14.39 -1.49 -21.22
C ALA A 95 -14.64 -0.08 -21.76
N LYS A 96 -14.17 0.96 -21.07
CA LYS A 96 -14.36 2.36 -21.51
C LYS A 96 -13.63 2.69 -22.82
N LYS A 97 -12.60 1.93 -23.19
CA LYS A 97 -11.87 2.09 -24.45
C LYS A 97 -12.56 1.43 -25.65
N SER A 98 -13.56 0.59 -25.41
CA SER A 98 -14.33 -0.10 -26.47
C SER A 98 -15.55 0.71 -26.93
N ASP A 99 -16.00 1.66 -26.10
CA ASP A 99 -17.19 2.50 -26.33
C ASP A 99 -16.88 3.90 -26.89
N GLU A 100 -15.63 4.17 -27.30
CA GLU A 100 -15.27 5.45 -27.93
C GLU A 100 -15.43 5.31 -29.46
N PRO A 101 -16.44 5.95 -30.10
CA PRO A 101 -16.59 5.90 -31.54
C PRO A 101 -15.41 6.64 -32.17
N SER A 102 -14.74 5.99 -33.12
CA SER A 102 -13.76 6.64 -33.98
C SER A 102 -14.41 7.87 -34.62
N GLN A 103 -13.85 9.05 -34.33
CA GLN A 103 -14.06 10.27 -35.11
C GLN A 103 -12.87 10.41 -36.07
#